data_AF-A0A564JPA2-F1
#
_entry.id   AF-A0A564JPA2-F1
#
_cell.length_a   1.000
_cell.length_b   1.000
_cell.length_c   1.000
_cell.angle_alpha   90.00
_cell.angle_beta   90.00
_cell.angle_gamma   90.00
#
_symmetry.space_group_name_H-M   'P 1'
#
loop_
_entity.id
_entity.type
_entity.pdbx_description
1 polymer ?
#
loop_
_entity_poly.entity_id
_entity_poly.type
_entity_poly.pdbx_seq_one_letter_code
_entity_poly.pdbx_strand_id
1 'polypeptide(L)'
;MSTGVGSVQTVNEDLSVSLFTQEHLLAHHPMLEGILLSECVRLKQRPLANKLISLFRQFSGSELHLKLVWLCWYDLMLGNCLDDWTDNLRFKKDKEMDIWINDRQAENPALTSLMDEYVCFAWRTTAEPLS
;
A
#
# COMPACT_ATOMS: atom_id res chain seq x y z
N MET A 1 44.09 -4.65 38.08
CA MET A 1 43.65 -5.83 37.31
C MET A 1 42.30 -5.49 36.73
N SER A 2 42.23 -5.41 35.40
CA SER A 2 41.02 -5.24 34.61
C SER A 2 40.11 -6.46 34.75
N THR A 3 38.80 -6.25 34.67
CA THR A 3 37.92 -7.01 33.77
C THR A 3 36.67 -6.18 33.52
N GLY A 4 36.50 -5.73 32.28
CA GLY A 4 35.23 -5.20 31.80
C GLY A 4 34.21 -6.32 31.71
N VAL A 5 32.94 -5.99 31.97
CA VAL A 5 31.81 -6.83 31.62
C VAL A 5 31.13 -6.17 30.44
N GLY A 6 31.23 -6.85 29.31
CA GLY A 6 30.67 -6.42 28.03
C GLY A 6 29.14 -6.48 28.04
N SER A 7 28.57 -5.58 27.26
CA SER A 7 27.17 -5.50 26.89
C SER A 7 26.66 -6.83 26.34
N VAL A 8 25.57 -7.37 26.90
CA VAL A 8 24.76 -8.40 26.23
C VAL A 8 23.28 -8.20 26.59
N GLN A 9 22.48 -7.94 25.53
CA GLN A 9 21.03 -8.12 25.36
C GLN A 9 20.11 -7.30 26.28
N THR A 10 19.15 -6.54 25.74
CA THR A 10 18.04 -7.07 24.92
C THR A 10 17.59 -6.08 23.84
N VAL A 11 17.94 -6.37 22.59
CA VAL A 11 17.35 -5.74 21.38
C VAL A 11 15.90 -6.22 21.14
N ASN A 12 15.27 -6.84 22.15
CA ASN A 12 13.96 -7.50 22.01
C ASN A 12 12.78 -6.64 22.49
N GLU A 13 13.02 -5.56 23.25
CA GLU A 13 11.92 -4.71 23.75
C GLU A 13 11.54 -3.59 22.80
N ASP A 14 12.40 -3.25 21.83
CA ASP A 14 12.12 -2.22 20.82
C ASP A 14 11.33 -2.75 19.61
N LEU A 15 11.20 -4.08 19.47
CA LEU A 15 10.35 -4.72 18.44
C LEU A 15 8.93 -4.98 18.94
N SER A 16 8.69 -4.91 20.25
CA SER A 16 7.36 -4.98 20.86
C SER A 16 6.64 -3.63 20.89
N VAL A 17 7.34 -2.52 20.61
CA VAL A 17 6.71 -1.22 20.40
C VAL A 17 6.15 -1.19 18.97
N SER A 18 4.83 -1.38 18.90
CA SER A 18 3.95 -1.09 17.75
C SER A 18 3.51 -2.24 16.85
N LEU A 19 3.24 -3.42 17.40
CA LEU A 19 2.17 -4.26 16.82
C LEU A 19 0.80 -3.83 17.36
N PHE A 20 0.71 -3.55 18.66
CA PHE A 20 -0.55 -3.26 19.36
C PHE A 20 -1.13 -1.87 19.04
N THR A 21 -0.29 -0.84 18.84
CA THR A 21 -0.73 0.46 18.30
C THR A 21 -1.06 0.41 16.82
N GLN A 22 -0.63 -0.65 16.13
CA GLN A 22 -0.85 -0.83 14.70
C GLN A 22 -2.08 -1.69 14.40
N GLU A 23 -2.54 -2.54 15.33
CA GLU A 23 -3.80 -3.30 15.19
C GLU A 23 -5.03 -2.39 15.00
N HIS A 24 -5.09 -1.27 15.73
CA HIS A 24 -6.17 -0.28 15.58
C HIS A 24 -6.08 0.52 14.27
N LEU A 25 -4.91 0.60 13.63
CA LEU A 25 -4.72 1.18 12.31
C LEU A 25 -4.97 0.15 11.20
N LEU A 26 -4.57 -1.11 11.42
CA LEU A 26 -4.76 -2.24 10.51
C LEU A 26 -6.23 -2.65 10.39
N ALA A 27 -7.04 -2.44 11.44
CA ALA A 27 -8.48 -2.69 11.40
C ALA A 27 -9.26 -1.61 10.61
N HIS A 28 -8.71 -0.39 10.49
CA HIS A 28 -9.37 0.75 9.82
C HIS A 28 -8.83 1.02 8.42
N HIS A 29 -7.72 0.38 8.03
CA HIS A 29 -7.18 0.43 6.68
C HIS A 29 -7.52 -0.85 5.92
N PRO A 30 -7.99 -0.77 4.67
CA PRO A 30 -8.09 -1.95 3.83
C PRO A 30 -6.67 -2.48 3.69
N MET A 31 -6.43 -3.67 4.24
CA MET A 31 -5.10 -4.25 4.44
C MET A 31 -4.30 -4.48 3.14
N LEU A 32 -4.90 -4.19 1.98
CA LEU A 32 -4.32 -4.43 0.68
C LEU A 32 -3.04 -3.64 0.43
N GLU A 33 -2.94 -2.39 0.88
CA GLU A 33 -1.71 -1.60 0.74
C GLU A 33 -0.54 -2.28 1.47
N GLY A 34 -0.76 -2.70 2.72
CA GLY A 34 0.25 -3.40 3.51
C GLY A 34 0.63 -4.77 2.91
N ILE A 35 -0.35 -5.52 2.41
CA ILE A 35 -0.12 -6.80 1.72
C ILE A 35 0.69 -6.55 0.44
N LEU A 36 0.30 -5.57 -0.39
CA LEU A 36 0.99 -5.19 -1.61
C LEU A 36 2.45 -4.86 -1.35
N LEU A 37 2.73 -3.99 -0.38
CA LEU A 37 4.11 -3.60 -0.03
C LEU A 37 4.92 -4.80 0.49
N SER A 38 4.31 -5.66 1.30
CA SER A 38 4.94 -6.88 1.80
C SER A 38 5.27 -7.85 0.66
N GLU A 39 4.37 -7.99 -0.30
CA GLU A 39 4.55 -8.83 -1.49
C GLU A 39 5.63 -8.28 -2.42
N CYS A 40 5.71 -6.96 -2.61
CA CYS A 40 6.83 -6.35 -3.32
C CYS A 40 8.18 -6.70 -2.67
N VAL A 41 8.27 -6.67 -1.33
CA VAL A 41 9.49 -7.06 -0.62
C VAL A 41 9.79 -8.54 -0.78
N ARG A 42 8.78 -9.41 -0.62
CA ARG A 42 8.89 -10.88 -0.78
C ARG A 42 9.40 -11.24 -2.18
N LEU A 43 8.92 -10.56 -3.21
CA LEU A 43 9.32 -10.72 -4.61
C LEU A 43 10.64 -10.00 -4.96
N LYS A 44 11.35 -9.45 -3.98
CA LYS A 44 12.60 -8.68 -4.16
C LYS A 44 12.45 -7.42 -5.03
N GLN A 45 11.23 -6.92 -5.19
CA GLN A 45 10.87 -5.69 -5.91
C GLN A 45 10.95 -4.45 -5.00
N ARG A 46 12.05 -4.29 -4.25
CA ARG A 46 12.25 -3.14 -3.35
C ARG A 46 12.17 -1.76 -4.04
N PRO A 47 12.70 -1.58 -5.27
CA PRO A 47 12.56 -0.31 -5.98
C PRO A 47 11.10 0.09 -6.24
N LEU A 48 10.25 -0.89 -6.59
CA LEU A 48 8.82 -0.68 -6.77
C LEU A 48 8.16 -0.26 -5.45
N ALA A 49 8.40 -1.01 -4.36
CA ALA A 49 7.83 -0.68 -3.04
C ALA A 49 8.14 0.76 -2.61
N ASN A 50 9.39 1.22 -2.79
CA ASN A 50 9.79 2.58 -2.46
C ASN A 50 9.06 3.64 -3.31
N LYS A 51 8.85 3.35 -4.60
CA LYS A 51 8.13 4.25 -5.51
C LYS A 51 6.63 4.29 -5.18
N LEU A 52 6.03 3.14 -4.84
CA LEU A 52 4.64 3.04 -4.40
C LEU A 52 4.39 3.82 -3.12
N ILE A 53 5.26 3.70 -2.11
CA ILE A 53 5.15 4.50 -0.87
C ILE A 53 5.12 6.01 -1.18
N SER A 54 5.99 6.47 -2.08
CA SER A 54 6.00 7.87 -2.51
C SER A 54 4.70 8.26 -3.20
N LEU A 55 4.19 7.41 -4.10
CA LEU A 55 2.97 7.64 -4.87
C LEU A 55 1.74 7.67 -3.97
N PHE A 56 1.60 6.69 -3.07
CA PHE A 56 0.49 6.60 -2.13
C PHE A 56 0.44 7.79 -1.18
N ARG A 57 1.61 8.25 -0.72
CA ARG A 57 1.69 9.47 0.08
C ARG A 57 1.24 10.73 -0.69
N GLN A 58 1.46 10.78 -2.01
CA GLN A 58 1.01 11.92 -2.83
C GLN A 58 -0.51 12.00 -2.88
N PHE A 59 -1.21 10.86 -2.91
CA PHE A 59 -2.67 10.79 -3.02
C PHE A 59 -3.36 10.40 -1.70
N SER A 60 -2.67 10.47 -0.56
CA SER A 60 -3.16 9.95 0.72
C SER A 60 -4.53 10.51 1.10
N GLY A 61 -5.44 9.64 1.55
CA GLY A 61 -6.79 10.03 1.99
C GLY A 61 -7.78 10.33 0.87
N SER A 62 -7.43 10.04 -0.39
CA SER A 62 -8.32 10.18 -1.54
C SER A 62 -8.82 8.83 -2.05
N GLU A 63 -9.91 8.84 -2.84
CA GLU A 63 -10.36 7.66 -3.56
C GLU A 63 -9.30 7.16 -4.57
N LEU A 64 -8.55 8.08 -5.17
CA LEU A 64 -7.43 7.78 -6.06
C LEU A 64 -6.41 6.85 -5.40
N HIS A 65 -6.11 7.07 -4.12
CA HIS A 65 -5.21 6.21 -3.36
C HIS A 65 -5.67 4.75 -3.36
N LEU A 66 -6.95 4.52 -3.06
CA LEU A 66 -7.53 3.17 -3.02
C LEU A 66 -7.51 2.50 -4.40
N LYS A 67 -7.86 3.25 -5.44
CA LYS A 67 -7.83 2.76 -6.83
C LYS A 67 -6.41 2.40 -7.27
N LEU A 68 -5.41 3.19 -6.90
CA LEU A 68 -4.00 2.91 -7.19
C LEU A 68 -3.50 1.66 -6.47
N VAL A 69 -3.79 1.50 -5.17
CA VAL A 69 -3.43 0.30 -4.40
C VAL A 69 -3.99 -0.95 -5.07
N TRP A 70 -5.25 -0.89 -5.46
CA TRP A 70 -5.95 -2.04 -6.03
C TRP A 70 -5.46 -2.40 -7.44
N LEU A 71 -5.25 -1.41 -8.32
CA LEU A 71 -4.70 -1.65 -9.65
C LEU A 71 -3.26 -2.20 -9.59
N CYS A 72 -2.44 -1.68 -8.68
CA CYS A 72 -1.08 -2.18 -8.51
C CYS A 72 -1.07 -3.64 -8.03
N TRP A 73 -1.96 -3.97 -7.09
CA TRP A 73 -2.16 -5.34 -6.64
C TRP A 73 -2.57 -6.27 -7.80
N TYR A 74 -3.50 -5.83 -8.63
CA TYR A 74 -3.94 -6.59 -9.80
C TYR A 74 -2.79 -6.86 -10.79
N ASP A 75 -2.03 -5.82 -11.17
CA ASP A 75 -0.88 -5.97 -12.08
C ASP A 75 0.18 -6.91 -11.49
N LEU A 76 0.43 -6.83 -10.18
CA LEU A 76 1.35 -7.70 -9.48
C LEU A 76 0.90 -9.17 -9.51
N MET A 77 -0.40 -9.43 -9.30
CA MET A 77 -0.95 -10.79 -9.32
C MET A 77 -0.95 -11.42 -10.72
N LEU A 78 -1.12 -10.62 -11.76
CA LEU A 78 -1.02 -11.10 -13.14
C LEU A 78 0.42 -11.30 -13.62
N GLY A 79 1.41 -10.82 -12.86
CA GLY A 79 2.79 -10.79 -13.32
C GLY A 79 3.00 -9.85 -14.51
N ASN A 80 2.17 -8.80 -14.62
CA ASN A 80 2.32 -7.77 -15.63
C ASN A 80 3.65 -7.02 -15.44
N CYS A 81 4.10 -6.35 -16.51
CA CYS A 81 5.21 -5.43 -16.40
C CYS A 81 4.84 -4.25 -15.49
N LEU A 82 5.69 -3.92 -14.52
CA LEU A 82 5.45 -2.86 -13.54
C LEU A 82 6.21 -1.56 -13.85
N ASP A 83 6.78 -1.45 -15.06
CA ASP A 83 7.59 -0.30 -15.49
C ASP A 83 6.80 1.02 -15.42
N ASP A 84 5.50 0.98 -15.74
CA ASP A 84 4.64 2.17 -15.64
C ASP A 84 4.53 2.69 -14.21
N TRP A 85 4.37 1.77 -13.24
CA TRP A 85 4.33 2.07 -11.81
C TRP A 85 5.64 2.71 -11.34
N THR A 86 6.75 2.31 -11.93
CA THR A 86 8.06 2.81 -11.54
C THR A 86 8.44 4.12 -12.25
N ASP A 87 8.13 4.27 -13.53
CA ASP A 87 8.79 5.31 -14.34
C ASP A 87 7.83 6.44 -14.75
N ASN A 88 6.55 6.13 -14.92
CA ASN A 88 5.59 7.02 -15.56
C ASN A 88 4.55 7.62 -14.61
N LEU A 89 4.23 6.96 -13.49
CA LEU A 89 3.15 7.43 -12.60
C LEU A 89 3.55 8.59 -11.69
N ARG A 90 4.81 8.65 -11.23
CA ARG A 90 5.27 9.65 -10.24
C ARG A 90 5.17 11.11 -10.69
N PHE A 91 4.99 11.35 -11.98
CA PHE A 91 4.96 12.69 -12.57
C PHE A 91 3.55 13.18 -12.87
N LYS A 92 2.55 12.30 -12.80
CA LYS A 92 1.17 12.63 -13.11
C LYS A 92 0.56 13.45 -11.98
N LYS A 93 -0.14 14.51 -12.34
CA LYS A 93 -1.02 15.26 -11.43
C LYS A 93 -2.37 14.56 -11.31
N ASP A 94 -3.18 14.95 -10.33
CA ASP A 94 -4.48 14.34 -10.01
C ASP A 94 -5.35 14.08 -11.25
N LYS A 95 -5.52 15.08 -12.13
CA LYS A 95 -6.30 14.91 -13.37
C LYS A 95 -5.72 13.88 -14.35
N GLU A 96 -4.40 13.87 -14.48
CA GLU A 96 -3.73 12.90 -15.35
C GLU A 96 -3.78 11.49 -14.75
N MET A 97 -3.79 11.40 -13.42
CA MET A 97 -3.96 10.16 -12.69
C MET A 97 -5.38 9.61 -12.86
N ASP A 98 -6.41 10.46 -12.71
CA ASP A 98 -7.80 10.09 -12.94
C ASP A 98 -8.00 9.53 -14.35
N ILE A 99 -7.47 10.22 -15.37
CA ILE A 99 -7.56 9.76 -16.76
C ILE A 99 -6.90 8.39 -16.91
N TRP A 100 -5.68 8.23 -16.40
CA TRP A 100 -4.95 6.96 -16.50
C TRP A 100 -5.67 5.79 -15.82
N ILE A 101 -6.26 6.03 -14.63
CA ILE A 101 -7.06 5.02 -13.93
C ILE A 101 -8.33 4.69 -14.72
N ASN A 102 -9.03 5.70 -15.23
CA ASN A 102 -10.25 5.49 -16.02
C ASN A 102 -9.98 4.71 -17.30
N ASP A 103 -8.87 4.98 -17.99
CA ASP A 103 -8.45 4.24 -19.18
C ASP A 103 -8.20 2.76 -18.83
N ARG A 104 -7.47 2.49 -17.74
CA ARG A 104 -7.25 1.11 -17.22
C ARG A 104 -8.55 0.41 -16.85
N GLN A 105 -9.50 1.14 -16.25
CA GLN A 105 -10.82 0.63 -15.89
C GLN A 105 -11.66 0.27 -17.12
N ALA A 106 -11.58 1.08 -18.17
CA ALA A 106 -12.32 0.86 -19.41
C ALA A 106 -11.84 -0.40 -20.17
N GLU A 107 -10.58 -0.79 -20.01
CA GLU A 107 -10.03 -2.01 -20.60
C GLU A 107 -10.63 -3.28 -20.00
N ASN A 108 -11.08 -3.24 -18.74
CA ASN A 108 -11.65 -4.39 -18.05
C ASN A 108 -12.83 -3.99 -17.14
N PRO A 109 -14.08 -4.06 -17.66
CA PRO A 109 -15.27 -3.70 -16.89
C PRO A 109 -15.52 -4.57 -15.65
N ALA A 110 -15.15 -5.86 -15.70
CA ALA A 110 -15.28 -6.75 -14.55
C ALA A 110 -14.33 -6.35 -13.42
N LEU A 111 -13.12 -5.93 -13.80
CA LEU A 111 -12.12 -5.38 -12.89
C LEU A 111 -12.61 -4.08 -12.24
N THR A 112 -13.23 -3.20 -13.02
CA THR A 112 -13.85 -1.97 -12.51
C THR A 112 -14.88 -2.24 -11.42
N SER A 113 -15.78 -3.20 -11.61
CA SER A 113 -16.79 -3.55 -10.59
C SER A 113 -16.15 -4.01 -9.28
N LEU A 114 -15.11 -4.85 -9.35
CA LEU A 114 -14.40 -5.33 -8.17
C LEU A 114 -13.63 -4.22 -7.44
N MET A 115 -13.08 -3.26 -8.20
CA MET A 115 -12.42 -2.10 -7.61
C MET A 115 -13.42 -1.18 -6.91
N ASP A 116 -14.59 -0.94 -7.49
CA ASP A 116 -15.63 -0.13 -6.87
C ASP A 116 -16.15 -0.78 -5.58
N GLU A 117 -16.28 -2.11 -5.55
CA GLU A 117 -16.58 -2.87 -4.33
C GLU A 117 -15.50 -2.70 -3.26
N TYR A 118 -14.22 -2.81 -3.64
CA TYR A 118 -13.09 -2.57 -2.74
C TYR A 118 -13.09 -1.15 -2.18
N VAL A 119 -13.26 -0.13 -3.02
CA VAL A 119 -13.32 1.27 -2.63
C VAL A 119 -14.50 1.51 -1.67
N CYS A 120 -15.68 0.94 -1.98
CA CYS A 120 -16.85 1.07 -1.12
C CYS A 120 -16.63 0.41 0.25
N PHE A 121 -16.04 -0.80 0.27
CA PHE A 121 -15.69 -1.50 1.50
C PHE A 121 -14.70 -0.69 2.35
N ALA A 122 -13.65 -0.20 1.71
CA ALA A 122 -12.61 0.62 2.33
C ALA A 122 -13.14 1.89 2.99
N TRP A 123 -14.05 2.60 2.32
CA TRP A 123 -14.65 3.81 2.87
C TRP A 123 -15.55 3.51 4.07
N ARG A 124 -16.35 2.44 4.02
CA ARG A 124 -17.22 2.05 5.15
C ARG A 124 -16.42 1.76 6.41
N THR A 125 -15.30 1.05 6.29
CA THR A 125 -14.42 0.75 7.44
C THR A 125 -13.74 1.98 8.04
N THR A 126 -13.60 3.07 7.29
CA THR A 126 -13.06 4.35 7.80
C THR A 126 -14.11 5.29 8.38
N ALA A 127 -15.38 5.15 7.97
CA ALA A 127 -16.45 6.09 8.28
C ALA A 127 -17.34 5.69 9.47
N GLU A 128 -17.31 4.42 9.90
CA GLU A 128 -18.02 3.96 11.09
C GLU A 128 -17.05 3.77 12.27
N PRO A 129 -16.96 4.71 13.22
CA PRO A 129 -16.32 4.43 14.50
C PRO A 129 -17.20 3.43 15.25
N LEU A 130 -16.60 2.33 15.70
CA LEU A 130 -17.26 1.39 16.62
C LEU A 130 -17.74 2.20 17.84
N SER A 131 -19.06 2.21 18.04
CA SER A 131 -19.73 2.79 19.21
C SER A 131 -19.86 1.79 20.34
#